data_AF-A0AAN9TXD8-F1
#
_entry.id   AF-A0AAN9TXD8-F1
#
_cell.length_a   1.000
_cell.length_b   1.000
_cell.length_c   1.000
_cell.angle_alpha   90.00
_cell.angle_beta   90.00
_cell.angle_gamma   90.00
#
_symmetry.space_group_name_H-M   'P 1'
#
loop_
_entity.id
_entity.type
_entity.pdbx_description
1 polymer ?
#
loop_
_entity_poly.entity_id
_entity_poly.type
_entity_poly.pdbx_seq_one_letter_code
_entity_poly.pdbx_strand_id
1 'polypeptide(L)'
;MGGSPADYDSQYTWGAEIKDDPPTVGFSEVMDSETGVAKMTDLILRFGFVFVDDTPVDDSVHTKRLLERIGPIRETHYGGFYDFIPDMAKADTAYTNIALAAHTDTTYFTDPAGLQAFHLLSHIPAPDEPEATGGKSLLVDGFHAAEILKFEHKPYFQALTSTGLSWHASGNEGVTITSEKLFPVIELDFVSNPDSRIAKVRWNNDDRGVLPLKGVSAEAWKDLDLQ
;
A
#
# COMPACT_ATOMS: atom_id res chain seq x y z
N MET A 1 25.27 0.85 23.61
CA MET A 1 25.78 1.83 22.63
C MET A 1 24.58 2.50 22.02
N GLY A 2 24.43 3.81 22.24
CA GLY A 2 23.28 4.56 21.75
C GLY A 2 23.37 4.72 20.24
N GLY A 3 22.42 4.11 19.53
CA GLY A 3 22.14 4.51 18.16
C GLY A 3 21.55 5.92 18.21
N SER A 4 22.12 6.83 17.42
CA SER A 4 21.43 8.06 17.05
C SER A 4 20.02 7.70 16.57
N PRO A 5 18.96 8.47 16.88
CA PRO A 5 17.71 8.35 16.15
C PRO A 5 18.07 8.37 14.66
N ALA A 6 17.65 7.37 13.91
CA ALA A 6 17.84 7.35 12.47
C ALA A 6 17.33 8.70 11.93
N ASP A 7 18.13 9.38 11.10
CA ASP A 7 17.64 10.53 10.35
C ASP A 7 16.47 10.03 9.51
N TYR A 8 15.25 10.31 9.98
CA TYR A 8 13.99 10.08 9.28
C TYR A 8 13.85 10.96 8.02
N ASP A 9 14.95 11.63 7.61
CA ASP A 9 15.07 12.56 6.48
C ASP A 9 15.58 11.86 5.21
N SER A 10 15.54 10.52 5.18
CA SER A 10 16.10 9.68 4.11
C SER A 10 15.06 9.13 3.14
N GLN A 11 13.80 9.56 3.24
CA GLN A 11 12.74 9.13 2.33
C GLN A 11 12.88 9.85 0.98
N TYR A 12 12.92 9.09 -0.10
CA TYR A 12 12.99 9.59 -1.47
C TYR A 12 11.62 9.42 -2.13
N THR A 13 11.03 10.54 -2.55
CA THR A 13 9.84 10.48 -3.40
C THR A 13 10.24 10.25 -4.85
N TRP A 14 9.43 9.48 -5.60
CA TRP A 14 9.78 9.05 -6.95
C TRP A 14 8.60 9.09 -7.92
N GLY A 15 8.92 9.33 -9.20
CA GLY A 15 8.02 9.25 -10.33
C GLY A 15 8.29 8.03 -11.22
N ALA A 16 7.92 8.12 -12.49
CA ALA A 16 8.03 7.02 -13.44
C ALA A 16 9.48 6.58 -13.75
N GLU A 17 10.47 7.40 -13.41
CA GLU A 17 11.89 7.12 -13.54
C GLU A 17 12.37 5.95 -12.65
N ILE A 18 11.63 5.62 -11.58
CA ILE A 18 12.00 4.52 -10.68
C ILE A 18 12.06 3.15 -11.40
N LYS A 19 11.39 3.03 -12.55
CA LYS A 19 11.40 1.81 -13.36
C LYS A 19 12.76 1.50 -13.96
N ASP A 20 13.63 2.50 -14.11
CA ASP A 20 14.91 2.35 -14.80
C ASP A 20 15.96 1.68 -13.89
N ASP A 21 15.83 1.86 -12.56
CA ASP A 21 16.65 1.22 -11.53
C ASP A 21 15.83 1.05 -10.23
N PRO A 22 14.92 0.06 -10.17
CA PRO A 22 14.07 -0.12 -9.00
C PRO A 22 14.87 -0.67 -7.80
N PRO A 23 14.48 -0.34 -6.56
CA PRO A 23 15.13 -0.87 -5.37
C PRO A 23 14.99 -2.40 -5.32
N THR A 24 16.11 -3.10 -5.42
CA THR A 24 16.13 -4.57 -5.53
C THR A 24 17.20 -5.19 -4.63
N VAL A 25 16.86 -6.36 -4.06
CA VAL A 25 17.78 -7.20 -3.28
C VAL A 25 17.60 -8.67 -3.69
N GLY A 26 18.65 -9.49 -3.62
CA GLY A 26 18.53 -10.92 -3.91
C GLY A 26 17.96 -11.71 -2.74
N PHE A 27 17.12 -12.72 -3.01
CA PHE A 27 16.56 -13.59 -1.98
C PHE A 27 17.64 -14.21 -1.09
N SER A 28 18.70 -14.78 -1.67
CA SER A 28 19.80 -15.38 -0.89
C SER A 28 20.56 -14.34 -0.07
N GLU A 29 20.72 -13.11 -0.56
CA GLU A 29 21.38 -12.03 0.19
C GLU A 29 20.64 -11.75 1.52
N VAL A 30 19.31 -11.68 1.45
CA VAL A 30 18.44 -11.52 2.63
C VAL A 30 18.48 -12.76 3.51
N MET A 31 18.32 -13.94 2.91
CA MET A 31 18.20 -15.19 3.66
C MET A 31 19.50 -15.62 4.34
N ASP A 32 20.66 -15.27 3.81
CA ASP A 32 21.95 -15.74 4.31
C ASP A 32 22.65 -14.75 5.24
N SER A 33 22.13 -13.51 5.38
CA SER A 33 22.83 -12.48 6.17
C SER A 33 21.93 -11.42 6.82
N GLU A 34 22.35 -10.92 7.98
CA GLU A 34 21.71 -9.75 8.63
C GLU A 34 21.97 -8.45 7.87
N THR A 35 23.10 -8.36 7.16
CA THR A 35 23.39 -7.23 6.27
C THR A 35 22.40 -7.14 5.11
N GLY A 36 21.96 -8.29 4.57
CA GLY A 36 20.92 -8.34 3.55
C GLY A 36 19.55 -7.90 4.08
N VAL A 37 19.19 -8.32 5.30
CA VAL A 37 17.96 -7.82 5.96
C VAL A 37 18.04 -6.31 6.21
N ALA A 38 19.20 -5.81 6.67
CA ALA A 38 19.40 -4.38 6.88
C ALA A 38 19.30 -3.59 5.56
N LYS A 39 19.87 -4.11 4.46
CA LYS A 39 19.74 -3.50 3.14
C LYS A 39 18.29 -3.49 2.66
N MET A 40 17.59 -4.62 2.77
CA MET A 40 16.17 -4.71 2.37
C MET A 40 15.31 -3.73 3.15
N THR A 41 15.48 -3.65 4.48
CA THR A 41 14.70 -2.73 5.32
C THR A 41 15.08 -1.26 5.11
N ASP A 42 16.36 -0.94 4.83
CA ASP A 42 16.80 0.40 4.44
C ASP A 42 16.17 0.82 3.10
N LEU A 43 16.13 -0.06 2.09
CA LEU A 43 15.47 0.22 0.82
C LEU A 43 13.96 0.49 1.00
N ILE A 44 13.28 -0.32 1.81
CA ILE A 44 11.87 -0.10 2.16
C ILE A 44 11.67 1.26 2.83
N LEU A 45 12.51 1.62 3.80
CA LEU A 45 12.41 2.90 4.50
C LEU A 45 12.64 4.10 3.58
N ARG A 46 13.52 3.96 2.60
CA ARG A 46 13.88 5.05 1.66
C ARG A 46 12.89 5.20 0.53
N PHE A 47 12.49 4.11 -0.11
CA PHE A 47 11.68 4.13 -1.34
C PHE A 47 10.22 3.71 -1.11
N GLY A 48 9.87 3.18 0.05
CA GLY A 48 8.54 2.65 0.34
C GLY A 48 8.28 1.24 -0.22
N PHE A 49 9.19 0.68 -1.02
CA PHE A 49 9.10 -0.69 -1.55
C PHE A 49 10.48 -1.26 -1.88
N VAL A 50 10.53 -2.58 -2.12
CA VAL A 50 11.72 -3.29 -2.62
C VAL A 50 11.28 -4.54 -3.38
N PHE A 51 11.95 -4.85 -4.49
CA PHE A 51 11.85 -6.15 -5.14
C PHE A 51 12.84 -7.15 -4.53
N VAL A 52 12.39 -8.39 -4.35
CA VAL A 52 13.25 -9.49 -3.92
C VAL A 52 13.40 -10.48 -5.06
N ASP A 53 14.51 -10.37 -5.77
CA ASP A 53 14.82 -11.19 -6.93
C ASP A 53 15.23 -12.61 -6.55
N ASP A 54 15.02 -13.54 -7.47
CA ASP A 54 15.36 -14.97 -7.33
C ASP A 54 14.71 -15.66 -6.10
N THR A 55 13.54 -15.17 -5.68
CA THR A 55 12.72 -15.86 -4.67
C THR A 55 12.19 -17.18 -5.25
N PRO A 56 12.41 -18.34 -4.61
CA PRO A 56 11.91 -19.62 -5.12
C PRO A 56 10.38 -19.69 -5.13
N VAL A 57 9.81 -20.06 -6.28
CA VAL A 57 8.36 -20.03 -6.57
C VAL A 57 7.65 -21.38 -6.36
N ASP A 58 8.39 -22.43 -6.02
CA ASP A 58 7.86 -23.79 -5.89
C ASP A 58 7.01 -23.98 -4.63
N ASP A 59 7.23 -23.16 -3.59
CA ASP A 59 6.47 -23.19 -2.35
C ASP A 59 6.40 -21.80 -1.70
N SER A 60 5.19 -21.38 -1.31
CA SER A 60 4.93 -20.13 -0.60
C SER A 60 5.68 -20.01 0.74
N VAL A 61 6.19 -21.12 1.31
CA VAL A 61 7.04 -21.12 2.51
C VAL A 61 8.28 -20.24 2.36
N HIS A 62 8.81 -20.10 1.14
CA HIS A 62 9.96 -19.23 0.85
C HIS A 62 9.61 -17.77 1.13
N THR A 63 8.46 -17.30 0.66
CA THR A 63 7.93 -15.97 0.96
C THR A 63 7.77 -15.78 2.46
N LYS A 64 7.10 -16.73 3.14
CA LYS A 64 6.82 -16.65 4.57
C LYS A 64 8.12 -16.48 5.38
N ARG A 65 9.13 -17.31 5.09
CA ARG A 65 10.43 -17.26 5.79
C ARG A 65 11.16 -15.95 5.57
N LEU A 66 11.07 -15.36 4.38
CA LEU A 66 11.65 -14.05 4.09
C LEU A 66 10.94 -12.94 4.88
N LEU A 67 9.61 -12.93 4.90
CA LEU A 67 8.85 -11.94 5.66
C LEU A 67 9.13 -12.03 7.16
N GLU A 68 9.27 -13.25 7.69
CA GLU A 68 9.62 -13.49 9.09
C GLU A 68 11.04 -13.04 9.48
N ARG A 69 11.91 -12.71 8.50
CA ARG A 69 13.19 -12.02 8.77
C ARG A 69 13.03 -10.54 9.10
N ILE A 70 11.96 -9.90 8.61
CA ILE A 70 11.62 -8.51 8.95
C ILE A 70 10.89 -8.46 10.29
N GLY A 71 9.87 -9.30 10.46
CA GLY A 71 9.02 -9.30 11.65
C GLY A 71 7.85 -10.27 11.56
N PRO A 72 6.96 -10.27 12.57
CA PRO A 72 5.80 -11.15 12.57
C PRO A 72 4.81 -10.75 11.48
N ILE A 73 4.20 -11.76 10.84
CA ILE A 73 3.11 -11.55 9.89
C ILE A 73 1.84 -11.16 10.66
N ARG A 74 1.21 -10.07 10.25
CA ARG A 74 -0.02 -9.58 10.87
C ARG A 74 -1.20 -10.43 10.44
N GLU A 75 -1.76 -11.19 11.37
CA GLU A 75 -3.04 -11.87 11.19
C GLU A 75 -4.16 -10.85 10.99
N THR A 76 -4.98 -11.06 9.95
CA THR A 76 -6.17 -10.25 9.66
C THR A 76 -7.40 -11.14 9.56
N HIS A 77 -8.58 -10.54 9.32
CA HIS A 77 -9.79 -11.32 9.05
C HIS A 77 -9.73 -12.10 7.72
N TYR A 78 -8.76 -11.80 6.86
CA TYR A 78 -8.45 -12.59 5.67
C TYR A 78 -7.53 -13.80 5.95
N GLY A 79 -7.02 -13.92 7.18
CA GLY A 79 -5.88 -14.76 7.57
C GLY A 79 -4.58 -13.95 7.71
N GLY A 80 -3.49 -14.63 8.09
CA GLY A 80 -2.14 -14.04 8.18
C GLY A 80 -1.35 -14.24 6.90
N PHE A 81 -0.74 -15.42 6.73
CA PHE A 81 -0.05 -15.79 5.49
C PHE A 81 -0.92 -16.75 4.69
N TYR A 82 -1.21 -16.42 3.44
CA TYR A 82 -1.98 -17.29 2.56
C TYR A 82 -1.44 -17.22 1.12
N ASP A 83 -1.35 -18.38 0.49
CA ASP A 83 -1.26 -18.54 -0.95
C ASP A 83 -2.69 -18.45 -1.50
N PHE A 84 -2.92 -17.66 -2.54
CA PHE A 84 -4.22 -17.61 -3.19
C PHE A 84 -4.09 -17.66 -4.71
N ILE A 85 -5.07 -18.33 -5.31
CA ILE A 85 -5.40 -18.20 -6.72
C ILE A 85 -6.62 -17.27 -6.77
N PRO A 86 -6.71 -16.34 -7.74
CA PRO A 86 -7.93 -15.55 -7.95
C PRO A 86 -9.09 -16.46 -8.38
N ASP A 87 -9.76 -17.07 -7.40
CA ASP A 87 -10.85 -18.04 -7.55
C ASP A 87 -12.22 -17.44 -7.18
N MET A 88 -12.29 -16.11 -7.01
CA MET A 88 -13.49 -15.37 -6.61
C MET A 88 -14.11 -15.84 -5.27
N ALA A 89 -13.37 -16.58 -4.43
CA ALA A 89 -13.92 -17.13 -3.18
C ALA A 89 -14.16 -16.08 -2.08
N LYS A 90 -13.59 -14.88 -2.20
CA LYS A 90 -13.79 -13.76 -1.28
C LYS A 90 -14.45 -12.58 -1.98
N ALA A 91 -15.33 -11.89 -1.28
CA ALA A 91 -16.00 -10.69 -1.79
C ALA A 91 -15.05 -9.48 -1.67
N ASP A 92 -13.94 -9.52 -2.41
CA ASP A 92 -12.91 -8.50 -2.47
C ASP A 92 -12.49 -8.31 -3.94
N THR A 93 -12.35 -7.06 -4.37
CA THR A 93 -12.06 -6.70 -5.76
C THR A 93 -10.72 -7.27 -6.23
N ALA A 94 -9.79 -7.54 -5.31
CA ALA A 94 -8.52 -8.24 -5.57
C ALA A 94 -8.67 -9.68 -6.08
N TYR A 95 -9.85 -10.29 -5.91
CA TYR A 95 -10.13 -11.66 -6.38
C TYR A 95 -10.82 -11.67 -7.75
N THR A 96 -10.94 -10.52 -8.42
CA THR A 96 -11.54 -10.36 -9.75
C THR A 96 -10.48 -10.06 -10.82
N ASN A 97 -10.84 -10.26 -12.10
CA ASN A 97 -10.00 -9.85 -13.23
C ASN A 97 -10.16 -8.36 -13.61
N ILE A 98 -10.79 -7.56 -12.76
CA ILE A 98 -10.96 -6.12 -12.99
C ILE A 98 -9.64 -5.42 -12.65
N ALA A 99 -9.20 -4.51 -13.52
CA ALA A 99 -8.02 -3.71 -13.24
C ALA A 99 -8.22 -2.88 -11.96
N LEU A 100 -7.35 -3.08 -10.98
CA LEU A 100 -7.33 -2.26 -9.77
C LEU A 100 -6.58 -0.97 -10.04
N ALA A 101 -7.22 0.16 -9.76
CA ALA A 101 -6.53 1.44 -9.71
C ALA A 101 -5.50 1.43 -8.56
N ALA A 102 -4.54 2.35 -8.57
CA ALA A 102 -3.60 2.49 -7.46
C ALA A 102 -4.37 2.72 -6.15
N HIS A 103 -4.05 1.94 -5.12
CA HIS A 103 -4.69 1.99 -3.81
C HIS A 103 -3.73 1.54 -2.71
N THR A 104 -4.12 1.80 -1.46
CA THR A 104 -3.49 1.29 -0.25
C THR A 104 -4.45 0.35 0.44
N ASP A 105 -3.96 -0.81 0.88
CA ASP A 105 -4.81 -1.82 1.49
C ASP A 105 -5.18 -1.52 2.94
N THR A 106 -6.28 -2.13 3.38
CA THR A 106 -6.72 -2.16 4.79
C THR A 106 -6.98 -0.79 5.40
N THR A 107 -7.42 0.18 4.61
CA THR A 107 -7.65 1.56 5.07
C THR A 107 -8.71 1.65 6.17
N TYR A 108 -9.59 0.65 6.25
CA TYR A 108 -10.62 0.45 7.27
C TYR A 108 -10.08 0.06 8.66
N PHE A 109 -8.81 -0.36 8.80
CA PHE A 109 -8.22 -0.49 10.12
C PHE A 109 -7.82 0.89 10.68
N THR A 110 -8.00 1.07 11.99
CA THR A 110 -7.43 2.24 12.71
C THR A 110 -5.94 2.39 12.40
N ASP A 111 -5.23 1.27 12.42
CA ASP A 111 -3.84 1.15 11.99
C ASP A 111 -3.78 0.18 10.79
N PRO A 112 -3.72 0.68 9.54
CA PRO A 112 -3.55 -0.13 8.34
C PRO A 112 -2.26 -0.95 8.37
N ALA A 113 -2.19 -2.01 7.57
CA ALA A 113 -0.96 -2.75 7.38
C ALA A 113 0.14 -1.83 6.86
N GLY A 114 1.28 -1.76 7.56
CA GLY A 114 2.40 -0.90 7.20
C GLY A 114 3.26 -1.45 6.04
N LEU A 115 3.25 -2.77 5.86
CA LEU A 115 3.91 -3.46 4.75
C LEU A 115 2.98 -4.51 4.17
N GLN A 116 3.02 -4.63 2.84
CA GLN A 116 2.33 -5.66 2.08
C GLN A 116 3.33 -6.34 1.15
N ALA A 117 3.19 -7.65 0.97
CA ALA A 117 4.06 -8.43 0.11
C ALA A 117 3.24 -9.26 -0.87
N PHE A 118 3.65 -9.23 -2.13
CA PHE A 118 3.12 -10.06 -3.20
C PHE A 118 4.26 -10.88 -3.80
N HIS A 119 4.05 -12.18 -3.94
CA HIS A 119 4.99 -13.08 -4.59
C HIS A 119 4.27 -13.87 -5.67
N LEU A 120 4.66 -13.63 -6.92
CA LEU A 120 4.09 -14.32 -8.07
C LEU A 120 4.65 -15.74 -8.17
N LEU A 121 3.85 -16.75 -7.80
CA LEU A 121 4.26 -18.15 -7.89
C LEU A 121 4.10 -18.73 -9.31
N SER A 122 3.09 -18.26 -10.06
CA SER A 122 2.79 -18.72 -11.41
C SER A 122 2.00 -17.69 -12.20
N HIS A 123 2.23 -17.63 -13.51
CA HIS A 123 1.45 -16.83 -14.46
C HIS A 123 1.18 -17.68 -15.71
N ILE A 124 -0.03 -18.24 -15.79
CA ILE A 124 -0.46 -19.15 -16.87
C ILE A 124 -1.55 -18.51 -17.73
N PRO A 125 -1.67 -18.90 -19.01
CA PRO A 125 -2.73 -18.40 -19.89
C PRO A 125 -4.13 -18.75 -19.36
N ALA A 126 -5.10 -17.89 -19.67
CA ALA A 126 -6.51 -18.23 -19.50
C ALA A 126 -6.90 -19.41 -20.41
N PRO A 127 -7.96 -20.19 -20.11
CA PRO A 127 -8.32 -21.41 -20.85
C PRO A 127 -8.41 -21.24 -22.38
N ASP A 128 -8.78 -20.04 -22.83
CA ASP A 128 -8.99 -19.71 -24.24
C ASP A 128 -7.91 -18.79 -24.82
N GLU A 129 -6.86 -18.48 -24.06
CA GLU A 129 -5.76 -17.61 -24.50
C GLU A 129 -4.49 -18.41 -24.77
N PRO A 130 -3.76 -18.13 -25.87
CA PRO A 130 -2.54 -18.85 -26.20
C PRO A 130 -1.36 -18.49 -25.29
N GLU A 131 -1.41 -17.31 -24.66
CA GLU A 131 -0.35 -16.75 -23.81
C GLU A 131 -0.93 -16.07 -22.57
N ALA A 132 -0.14 -16.04 -21.49
CA ALA A 132 -0.52 -15.33 -20.27
C ALA A 132 -0.33 -13.82 -20.52
N THR A 133 -1.43 -13.07 -20.60
CA THR A 133 -1.43 -11.63 -20.85
C THR A 133 -2.09 -10.89 -19.69
N GLY A 134 -1.69 -9.64 -19.46
CA GLY A 134 -2.22 -8.82 -18.36
C GLY A 134 -1.45 -8.99 -17.06
N GLY A 135 -2.11 -8.77 -15.92
CA GLY A 135 -1.54 -8.99 -14.57
C GLY A 135 -0.36 -8.09 -14.19
N LYS A 136 -0.14 -6.99 -14.91
CA LYS A 136 0.97 -6.08 -14.63
C LYS A 136 0.73 -5.34 -13.31
N SER A 137 1.71 -5.39 -12.43
CA SER A 137 1.71 -4.58 -11.21
C SER A 137 1.85 -3.09 -11.54
N LEU A 138 1.14 -2.25 -10.81
CA LEU A 138 1.27 -0.81 -10.82
C LEU A 138 1.70 -0.34 -9.43
N LEU A 139 2.78 0.44 -9.37
CA LEU A 139 3.20 1.12 -8.15
C LEU A 139 3.14 2.63 -8.38
N VAL A 140 2.63 3.35 -7.39
CA VAL A 140 2.57 4.81 -7.36
C VAL A 140 3.06 5.25 -6.00
N ASP A 141 3.99 6.20 -5.98
CA ASP A 141 4.38 6.87 -4.75
C ASP A 141 3.30 7.86 -4.31
N GLY A 142 2.55 7.46 -3.28
CA GLY A 142 1.50 8.31 -2.72
C GLY A 142 2.03 9.62 -2.12
N PHE A 143 3.28 9.64 -1.65
CA PHE A 143 3.89 10.84 -1.09
C PHE A 143 4.28 11.79 -2.20
N HIS A 144 4.90 11.28 -3.27
CA HIS A 144 5.17 12.07 -4.48
C HIS A 144 3.89 12.67 -5.07
N ALA A 145 2.82 11.87 -5.20
CA ALA A 145 1.53 12.35 -5.70
C ALA A 145 0.93 13.44 -4.81
N ALA A 146 1.01 13.28 -3.49
CA ALA A 146 0.55 14.28 -2.53
C ALA A 146 1.40 15.56 -2.55
N GLU A 147 2.71 15.47 -2.79
CA GLU A 147 3.59 16.63 -2.99
C GLU A 147 3.21 17.40 -4.26
N ILE A 148 3.01 16.73 -5.39
CA ILE A 148 2.51 17.35 -6.63
C ILE A 148 1.20 18.07 -6.35
N LEU A 149 0.23 17.40 -5.70
CA LEU A 149 -1.07 17.97 -5.37
C LEU A 149 -0.94 19.21 -4.47
N LYS A 150 -0.01 19.19 -3.50
CA LYS A 150 0.25 20.32 -2.60
C LYS A 150 0.71 21.57 -3.37
N PHE A 151 1.53 21.41 -4.40
CA PHE A 151 2.08 22.52 -5.18
C PHE A 151 1.15 22.96 -6.32
N GLU A 152 0.58 22.02 -7.06
CA GLU A 152 -0.22 22.31 -8.27
C GLU A 152 -1.69 22.60 -7.94
N HIS A 153 -2.24 21.94 -6.91
CA HIS A 153 -3.65 22.01 -6.56
C HIS A 153 -3.90 22.09 -5.05
N LYS A 154 -3.28 23.09 -4.42
CA LYS A 154 -3.33 23.32 -2.95
C LYS A 154 -4.72 23.20 -2.30
N PRO A 155 -5.84 23.69 -2.89
CA PRO A 155 -7.17 23.52 -2.29
C PRO A 155 -7.59 22.04 -2.14
N TYR A 156 -7.27 21.18 -3.12
CA TYR A 156 -7.56 19.75 -3.02
C TYR A 156 -6.67 19.08 -1.98
N PHE A 157 -5.38 19.42 -1.93
CA PHE A 157 -4.48 18.95 -0.87
C PHE A 157 -5.01 19.33 0.53
N GLN A 158 -5.49 20.56 0.71
CA GLN A 158 -6.12 21.00 1.96
C GLN A 158 -7.37 20.18 2.28
N ALA A 159 -8.25 19.96 1.31
CA ALA A 159 -9.44 19.14 1.51
C ALA A 159 -9.10 17.71 1.93
N LEU A 160 -8.12 17.08 1.26
CA LEU A 160 -7.67 15.71 1.53
C LEU A 160 -6.93 15.55 2.87
N THR A 161 -6.34 16.64 3.40
CA THR A 161 -5.64 16.63 4.70
C THR A 161 -6.54 17.01 5.87
N SER A 162 -7.59 17.81 5.66
CA SER A 162 -8.46 18.30 6.74
C SER A 162 -9.80 17.57 6.87
N THR A 163 -10.22 16.83 5.84
CA THR A 163 -11.52 16.15 5.84
C THR A 163 -11.36 14.72 6.35
N GLY A 164 -11.86 14.45 7.56
CA GLY A 164 -11.93 13.08 8.06
C GLY A 164 -12.99 12.27 7.33
N LEU A 165 -12.63 11.08 6.86
CA LEU A 165 -13.51 10.10 6.24
C LEU A 165 -13.66 8.85 7.11
N SER A 166 -14.82 8.21 7.03
CA SER A 166 -15.00 6.85 7.55
C SER A 166 -14.44 5.86 6.53
N TRP A 167 -13.79 4.80 7.00
CA TRP A 167 -13.26 3.72 6.19
C TRP A 167 -13.82 2.41 6.71
N HIS A 168 -14.28 1.52 5.83
CA HIS A 168 -14.95 0.29 6.24
C HIS A 168 -14.67 -0.89 5.31
N ALA A 169 -14.68 -2.09 5.90
CA ALA A 169 -14.80 -3.35 5.19
C ALA A 169 -16.11 -4.02 5.60
N SER A 170 -16.97 -4.25 4.62
CA SER A 170 -18.21 -5.00 4.76
C SER A 170 -18.50 -5.73 3.46
N GLY A 171 -18.91 -6.99 3.54
CA GLY A 171 -19.21 -7.79 2.34
C GLY A 171 -18.97 -9.29 2.54
N ASN A 172 -17.98 -9.65 3.35
CA ASN A 172 -17.77 -11.03 3.78
C ASN A 172 -18.68 -11.35 4.99
N GLU A 173 -19.23 -12.57 5.03
CA GLU A 173 -20.11 -13.00 6.12
C GLU A 173 -19.40 -12.87 7.48
N GLY A 174 -20.03 -12.16 8.42
CA GLY A 174 -19.48 -11.94 9.75
C GLY A 174 -18.36 -10.88 9.84
N VAL A 175 -18.01 -10.21 8.73
CA VAL A 175 -16.99 -9.15 8.72
C VAL A 175 -17.67 -7.78 8.54
N THR A 176 -17.59 -6.99 9.62
CA THR A 176 -17.89 -5.56 9.58
C THR A 176 -16.83 -4.83 10.40
N ILE A 177 -15.92 -4.15 9.71
CA ILE A 177 -14.80 -3.43 10.33
C ILE A 177 -14.87 -1.98 9.91
N THR A 178 -14.67 -1.08 10.86
CA THR A 178 -14.56 0.36 10.63
C THR A 178 -13.44 0.92 11.48
N SER A 179 -12.83 2.00 11.01
CA SER A 179 -11.84 2.76 11.76
C SER A 179 -12.47 3.36 13.04
N GLU A 180 -11.68 3.49 14.12
CA GLU A 180 -12.17 4.01 15.42
C GLU A 180 -12.66 5.47 15.36
N LYS A 181 -12.17 6.21 14.36
CA LYS A 181 -12.46 7.61 14.11
C LYS A 181 -12.39 7.87 12.61
N LEU A 182 -12.73 9.09 12.22
CA LEU A 182 -12.56 9.55 10.85
C LEU A 182 -11.08 9.87 10.60
N PHE A 183 -10.54 9.38 9.49
CA PHE A 183 -9.16 9.65 9.06
C PHE A 183 -9.17 10.38 7.72
N PRO A 184 -8.35 11.41 7.53
CA PRO A 184 -8.18 12.03 6.22
C PRO A 184 -7.47 11.09 5.25
N VAL A 185 -7.55 11.39 3.96
CA VAL A 185 -6.83 10.67 2.90
C VAL A 185 -5.33 10.87 3.04
N ILE A 186 -4.90 12.10 3.36
CA ILE A 186 -3.50 12.44 3.57
C ILE A 186 -3.34 12.82 5.04
N GLU A 187 -2.63 11.99 5.81
CA GLU A 187 -2.28 12.31 7.19
C GLU A 187 -0.92 13.02 7.21
N LEU A 188 -0.82 14.10 8.00
CA LEU A 188 0.42 14.83 8.22
C LEU A 188 0.97 14.48 9.61
N ASP A 189 2.30 14.53 9.79
CA ASP A 189 2.94 14.27 11.09
C ASP A 189 2.38 15.19 12.19
N PHE A 190 2.11 16.45 11.84
CA PHE A 190 1.48 17.42 12.72
C PHE A 190 0.24 18.01 12.05
N VAL A 191 -0.94 17.53 12.46
CA VAL A 191 -2.26 17.87 11.90
C VAL A 191 -2.54 19.39 11.82
N SER A 192 -1.95 20.20 12.71
CA SER A 192 -2.15 21.66 12.73
C SER A 192 -1.22 22.44 11.80
N ASN A 193 -0.27 21.78 11.14
CA ASN A 193 0.69 22.44 10.25
C ASN A 193 0.63 21.81 8.84
N PRO A 194 0.02 22.48 7.84
CA PRO A 194 -0.04 21.97 6.46
C PRO A 194 1.35 21.92 5.78
N ASP A 195 2.37 22.53 6.37
CA ASP A 195 3.77 22.44 5.95
C ASP A 195 4.51 21.27 6.62
N SER A 196 3.83 20.50 7.47
CA SER A 196 4.33 19.24 8.01
C SER A 196 4.49 18.18 6.92
N ARG A 197 5.40 17.24 7.16
CA ARG A 197 5.64 16.09 6.30
C ARG A 197 4.38 15.22 6.20
N ILE A 198 4.16 14.64 5.03
CA ILE A 198 3.14 13.62 4.80
C ILE A 198 3.56 12.36 5.55
N ALA A 199 2.71 11.89 6.46
CA ALA A 199 2.99 10.74 7.31
C ALA A 199 2.36 9.46 6.76
N LYS A 200 1.20 9.56 6.10
CA LYS A 200 0.46 8.42 5.57
C LYS A 200 -0.49 8.87 4.46
N VAL A 201 -0.68 7.99 3.47
CA VAL A 201 -1.76 8.10 2.50
C VAL A 201 -2.71 6.92 2.70
N ARG A 202 -4.01 7.21 2.81
CA ARG A 202 -5.11 6.24 2.82
C ARG A 202 -5.94 6.47 1.57
N TRP A 203 -5.76 5.60 0.59
CA TRP A 203 -6.44 5.74 -0.70
C TRP A 203 -6.97 4.39 -1.14
N ASN A 204 -8.25 4.15 -0.94
CA ASN A 204 -8.94 3.00 -1.51
C ASN A 204 -10.41 3.38 -1.72
N ASN A 205 -10.85 3.40 -2.97
CA ASN A 205 -12.22 3.82 -3.30
C ASN A 205 -13.27 2.83 -2.81
N ASP A 206 -12.94 1.55 -2.73
CA ASP A 206 -13.86 0.49 -2.31
C ASP A 206 -14.04 0.47 -0.78
N ASP A 207 -13.01 0.86 -0.03
CA ASP A 207 -13.07 0.97 1.44
C ASP A 207 -13.70 2.28 1.93
N ARG A 208 -13.68 3.32 1.09
CA ARG A 208 -14.01 4.71 1.48
C ARG A 208 -15.51 4.87 1.72
N GLY A 209 -15.85 5.33 2.91
CA GLY A 209 -17.22 5.67 3.26
C GLY A 209 -17.64 7.04 2.72
N VAL A 210 -18.90 7.41 3.00
CA VAL A 210 -19.50 8.64 2.50
C VAL A 210 -18.89 9.91 3.09
N LEU A 211 -18.86 10.98 2.31
CA LEU A 211 -18.41 12.30 2.77
C LEU A 211 -19.31 12.82 3.91
N PRO A 212 -18.73 13.31 5.01
CA PRO A 212 -19.53 13.93 6.06
C PRO A 212 -20.14 15.24 5.56
N LEU A 213 -21.47 15.32 5.58
CA LEU A 213 -22.25 16.46 5.05
C LEU A 213 -22.05 17.78 5.81
N LYS A 214 -21.37 17.78 6.96
CA LYS A 214 -21.10 18.99 7.76
C LYS A 214 -19.63 19.40 7.64
N GLY A 215 -19.38 20.61 7.15
CA GLY A 215 -18.06 21.25 7.17
C GLY A 215 -17.16 20.93 5.98
N VAL A 216 -17.66 20.22 4.96
CA VAL A 216 -16.92 19.85 3.74
C VAL A 216 -17.64 20.46 2.54
N SER A 217 -16.93 21.20 1.68
CA SER A 217 -17.48 21.63 0.39
C SER A 217 -17.55 20.42 -0.54
N ALA A 218 -18.75 20.07 -0.99
CA ALA A 218 -18.96 18.99 -1.95
C ALA A 218 -18.30 19.29 -3.30
N GLU A 219 -18.11 20.56 -3.67
CA GLU A 219 -17.42 20.93 -4.92
C GLU A 219 -15.94 20.54 -4.90
N ALA A 220 -15.26 20.65 -3.75
CA ALA A 220 -13.85 20.29 -3.62
C ALA A 220 -13.58 18.78 -3.77
N TRP A 221 -14.61 17.94 -3.60
CA TRP A 221 -14.50 16.49 -3.69
C TRP A 221 -15.06 15.90 -4.99
N LYS A 222 -15.95 16.63 -5.66
CA LYS A 222 -16.65 16.15 -6.86
C LYS A 222 -15.70 15.75 -8.00
N ASP A 223 -14.54 16.40 -8.10
CA ASP A 223 -13.56 16.14 -9.16
C ASP A 223 -12.56 15.03 -8.80
N LEU A 224 -12.47 14.63 -7.52
CA LEU A 224 -11.57 13.59 -7.04
C LEU A 224 -12.10 12.17 -7.27
N ASP A 225 -13.41 12.03 -7.51
CA ASP A 225 -14.10 10.75 -7.76
C ASP A 225 -14.28 10.46 -9.27
N LEU A 226 -13.80 11.35 -10.15
CA LEU A 226 -14.01 11.29 -11.61
C LEU A 226 -12.74 11.00 -12.43
N GLN A 227 -11.66 10.56 -11.79
CA GLN A 227 -10.42 10.09 -12.44
C GLN A 227 -10.08 8.67 -12.00
#